data_AF-T1EQ03-F1
#
_entry.id   AF-T1EQ03-F1
#
_cell.length_a   1.000
_cell.length_b   1.000
_cell.length_c   1.000
_cell.angle_alpha   90.00
_cell.angle_beta   90.00
_cell.angle_gamma   90.00
#
_symmetry.space_group_name_H-M   'P 1'
#
loop_
_entity.id
_entity.type
_entity.pdbx_description
1 polymer ?
#
loop_
_entity_poly.entity_id
_entity_poly.type
_entity_poly.pdbx_seq_one_letter_code
_entity_poly.pdbx_strand_id
1 'polypeptide(L)'
;MSKWCKEYVESFPPNVETLQKEINLFIESHDAKMEKEKQQMMDMDGIPDEEGWITVTASGKYKGAPRVEEVEPKRIEEKNKKNKKLKRKQLIFQDFFNLFTANLMVQIIFMKWSTKLAVLGRGVVN
;
A
#
# COMPACT_ATOMS: atom_id res chain seq x y z
N MET A 1 33.39 -12.86 45.37
CA MET A 1 33.59 -12.30 44.00
C MET A 1 34.04 -13.32 42.96
N SER A 2 34.81 -14.37 43.31
CA SER A 2 35.38 -15.30 42.31
C SER A 2 34.35 -16.15 41.52
N LYS A 3 33.21 -16.54 42.11
CA LYS A 3 32.21 -17.40 41.44
C LYS A 3 31.65 -16.78 40.16
N TRP A 4 31.15 -15.55 40.26
CA TRP A 4 30.53 -14.85 39.14
C TRP A 4 31.50 -14.51 38.01
N CYS A 5 32.77 -14.24 38.35
CA CYS A 5 33.81 -14.02 37.35
C CYS A 5 34.12 -15.29 36.55
N LYS A 6 34.09 -16.47 37.18
CA LYS A 6 34.31 -17.75 36.51
C LYS A 6 33.12 -18.12 35.63
N GLU A 7 31.90 -18.02 36.15
CA GLU A 7 30.68 -18.25 35.36
C GLU A 7 30.58 -17.34 34.14
N TYR A 8 30.97 -16.06 34.27
CA TYR A 8 31.00 -15.14 33.13
C TYR A 8 32.01 -15.60 32.07
N VAL A 9 33.23 -15.99 32.44
CA VAL A 9 34.24 -16.49 31.49
C VAL A 9 33.82 -17.80 30.85
N GLU A 10 33.19 -18.71 31.60
CA GLU A 10 32.67 -19.99 31.10
C GLU A 10 31.44 -19.84 30.19
N SER A 11 30.70 -18.73 30.29
CA SER A 11 29.55 -18.45 29.42
C SER A 11 29.94 -18.06 28.00
N PHE A 12 31.19 -17.61 27.78
CA PHE A 12 31.68 -17.36 26.44
C PHE A 12 32.09 -18.67 25.78
N PRO A 13 31.68 -18.91 24.53
CA PRO A 13 32.13 -20.07 23.79
C PRO A 13 33.66 -20.00 23.64
N PRO A 14 34.40 -21.03 24.05
CA PRO A 14 35.86 -21.01 24.06
C PRO A 14 36.47 -21.01 22.66
N ASN A 15 35.68 -21.33 21.62
CA ASN A 15 36.15 -21.42 20.25
C ASN A 15 35.14 -20.80 19.27
N VAL A 16 35.60 -19.79 18.51
CA VAL A 16 34.80 -19.07 17.52
C VAL A 16 34.44 -19.94 16.33
N GLU A 17 35.32 -20.88 15.95
CA GLU A 17 35.11 -21.75 14.79
C GLU A 17 33.99 -22.77 15.02
N THR A 18 33.87 -23.30 16.24
CA THR A 18 32.78 -24.23 16.59
C THR A 18 31.45 -23.50 16.60
N LEU A 19 31.40 -22.30 17.17
CA LEU A 19 30.22 -21.45 17.16
C LEU A 19 29.77 -21.12 15.73
N GLN A 20 30.71 -20.75 14.85
CA GLN A 20 30.38 -20.44 13.46
C GLN A 20 29.83 -21.67 12.74
N LYS A 21 30.38 -22.86 12.99
CA LYS A 21 29.85 -24.12 12.42
C LYS A 21 28.43 -24.40 12.90
N GLU A 22 28.16 -24.23 14.19
CA GLU A 22 26.82 -24.39 14.76
C GLU A 22 25.81 -23.41 14.15
N ILE A 23 26.20 -22.14 14.01
CA ILE A 23 25.37 -21.12 13.36
C ILE A 23 25.07 -21.51 11.91
N ASN A 24 26.09 -21.90 11.15
CA ASN A 24 25.91 -22.30 9.75
C ASN A 24 24.98 -23.50 9.63
N LEU A 25 25.18 -24.54 10.45
CA LEU A 25 24.32 -25.72 10.50
C LEU A 25 22.87 -25.36 10.85
N PHE A 26 22.69 -24.45 11.81
CA PHE A 26 21.37 -23.97 12.19
C PHE A 26 20.67 -23.27 11.02
N ILE A 27 21.35 -22.34 10.35
CA ILE A 27 20.82 -21.60 9.20
C ILE A 27 20.46 -22.58 8.07
N GLU A 28 21.36 -23.50 7.73
CA GLU A 28 21.11 -24.51 6.69
C GLU A 28 19.90 -25.40 7.02
N SER A 29 19.80 -25.86 8.27
CA SER A 29 18.67 -26.71 8.70
C SER A 29 17.33 -25.97 8.68
N HIS A 30 17.36 -24.69 9.05
CA HIS A 30 16.19 -23.83 9.06
C HIS A 30 15.71 -23.56 7.64
N ASP A 31 16.62 -23.16 6.74
CA ASP A 31 16.28 -22.90 5.34
C ASP A 31 15.76 -24.15 4.64
N ALA A 32 16.34 -25.32 4.93
CA ALA A 32 15.84 -26.60 4.43
C ALA A 32 14.43 -26.93 4.94
N LYS A 33 14.12 -26.62 6.21
CA LYS A 33 12.78 -26.79 6.77
C LYS A 33 11.77 -25.84 6.11
N MET A 34 12.14 -24.57 5.96
CA MET A 34 11.30 -23.55 5.33
C MET A 34 10.97 -23.89 3.87
N GLU A 35 11.93 -24.42 3.10
CA GLU A 35 11.67 -24.80 1.71
C GLU A 35 10.78 -26.05 1.62
N LYS A 36 10.95 -27.02 2.53
CA LYS A 36 10.05 -28.19 2.61
C LYS A 36 8.62 -27.80 2.95
N GLU A 37 8.43 -26.95 3.95
CA GLU A 37 7.11 -26.43 4.32
C GLU A 37 6.48 -25.66 3.15
N LYS A 38 7.27 -24.85 2.45
CA LYS A 38 6.81 -24.14 1.25
C LYS A 38 6.40 -25.10 0.12
N GLN A 39 7.16 -26.16 -0.13
CA GLN A 39 6.81 -27.18 -1.12
C GLN A 39 5.52 -27.90 -0.74
N GLN A 40 5.39 -28.34 0.52
CA GLN A 40 4.16 -28.95 1.03
C GLN A 40 2.96 -28.02 0.87
N MET A 41 3.12 -26.73 1.15
CA MET A 41 2.05 -25.74 0.97
C MET A 41 1.69 -25.54 -0.51
N MET A 42 2.66 -25.61 -1.42
CA MET A 42 2.40 -25.57 -2.87
C MET A 42 1.71 -26.84 -3.38
N ASP A 43 2.04 -28.00 -2.82
CA ASP A 43 1.45 -29.28 -3.21
C ASP A 43 0.00 -29.40 -2.70
N MET A 44 -0.29 -28.85 -1.52
CA MET A 44 -1.63 -28.81 -0.93
C MET A 44 -2.49 -27.64 -1.47
N ASP A 45 -1.89 -26.69 -2.19
CA ASP A 45 -2.62 -25.56 -2.79
C ASP A 45 -3.62 -26.06 -3.85
N GLY A 46 -4.90 -26.00 -3.50
CA GLY A 46 -6.01 -26.31 -4.40
C GLY A 46 -6.52 -27.75 -4.34
N ILE A 47 -5.98 -28.58 -3.43
CA ILE A 47 -6.58 -29.88 -3.11
C ILE A 47 -7.60 -29.66 -1.98
N PRO A 48 -8.88 -30.00 -2.19
CA PRO A 48 -9.86 -29.97 -1.11
C PRO A 48 -9.58 -31.10 -0.12
N ASP A 49 -9.61 -30.77 1.17
CA ASP A 49 -9.44 -31.70 2.28
C ASP A 49 -10.60 -32.73 2.33
N GLU A 50 -10.54 -33.72 3.23
CA GLU A 50 -11.57 -34.78 3.35
C GLU A 50 -12.99 -34.23 3.62
N GLU A 51 -13.10 -33.11 4.36
CA GLU A 51 -14.34 -32.36 4.54
C GLU A 51 -14.71 -31.41 3.38
N GLY A 52 -13.93 -31.39 2.28
CA GLY A 52 -14.20 -30.59 1.09
C GLY A 52 -13.79 -29.11 1.20
N TRP A 53 -13.06 -28.73 2.23
CA TRP A 53 -12.56 -27.36 2.41
C TRP A 53 -11.25 -27.16 1.66
N ILE A 54 -11.07 -25.98 1.06
CA ILE A 54 -9.80 -25.58 0.46
C ILE A 54 -9.10 -24.66 1.47
N THR A 55 -8.00 -25.13 2.04
CA THR A 55 -7.21 -24.34 2.98
C THR A 55 -6.51 -23.19 2.26
N VAL A 56 -6.78 -21.94 2.69
CA VAL A 56 -6.10 -20.75 2.15
C VAL A 56 -4.66 -20.75 2.66
N THR A 57 -3.71 -21.22 1.86
CA THR A 57 -2.31 -21.15 2.26
C THR A 57 -1.80 -19.70 2.17
N ALA A 58 -0.93 -19.33 3.11
CA ALA A 58 -0.19 -18.06 3.05
C ALA A 58 0.86 -18.03 1.91
N SER A 59 0.95 -19.10 1.09
CA SER A 59 1.88 -19.25 -0.03
C SER A 59 1.46 -18.50 -1.29
N GLY A 60 0.27 -17.89 -1.28
CA GLY A 60 -0.26 -17.13 -2.42
C GLY A 60 0.73 -16.11 -3.02
N LYS A 61 0.54 -15.81 -4.30
CA LYS A 61 1.38 -14.92 -5.13
C LYS A 61 1.56 -13.49 -4.57
N TYR A 62 0.78 -13.11 -3.56
CA TYR A 62 0.77 -11.79 -2.95
C TYR A 62 1.20 -11.87 -1.48
N LYS A 63 2.45 -12.29 -1.24
CA LYS A 63 3.12 -12.00 0.03
C LYS A 63 3.19 -10.49 0.15
N GLY A 64 2.53 -9.91 1.16
CA GLY A 64 2.53 -8.47 1.37
C GLY A 64 3.95 -7.91 1.27
N ALA A 65 4.09 -6.66 0.81
CA ALA A 65 5.40 -6.07 0.57
C ALA A 65 6.31 -6.28 1.79
N PRO A 66 7.54 -6.79 1.61
CA PRO A 66 8.43 -7.09 2.71
C PRO A 66 8.67 -5.83 3.53
N ARG A 67 8.57 -5.94 4.85
CA ARG A 67 8.80 -4.83 5.79
C ARG A 67 10.30 -4.63 5.98
N VAL A 68 10.95 -4.17 4.92
CA VAL A 68 12.39 -3.88 4.88
C VAL A 68 12.56 -2.37 4.85
N GLU A 69 13.49 -1.85 5.65
CA GLU A 69 13.72 -0.40 5.79
C GLU A 69 14.06 0.28 4.45
N GLU A 70 14.65 -0.44 3.51
CA GLU A 70 14.94 0.06 2.14
C GLU A 70 13.73 0.10 1.21
N VAL A 71 12.69 -0.68 1.50
CA VAL A 71 11.47 -0.79 0.67
C VAL A 71 10.43 0.25 1.09
N GLU A 72 10.42 0.62 2.37
CA GLU A 72 9.59 1.70 2.94
C GLU A 72 9.72 3.05 2.18
N PRO A 73 10.93 3.61 1.94
CA PRO A 73 11.07 4.91 1.25
C PRO A 73 10.59 4.84 -0.20
N LYS A 74 10.91 3.78 -0.93
CA LYS A 74 10.43 3.57 -2.32
C LYS A 74 8.90 3.55 -2.39
N ARG A 75 8.26 2.87 -1.42
CA ARG A 75 6.79 2.82 -1.31
C ARG A 75 6.19 4.20 -1.03
N ILE A 76 6.83 5.00 -0.18
CA ILE A 76 6.41 6.38 0.13
C ILE A 76 6.54 7.26 -1.12
N GLU A 77 7.64 7.17 -1.86
CA GLU A 77 7.85 7.93 -3.09
C GLU A 77 6.79 7.63 -4.16
N GLU A 78 6.46 6.35 -4.38
CA GLU A 78 5.43 5.96 -5.33
C GLU A 78 4.04 6.49 -4.93
N LYS A 79 3.69 6.41 -3.64
CA LYS A 79 2.46 7.00 -3.11
C LYS A 79 2.44 8.50 -3.34
N ASN A 80 3.55 9.20 -3.09
CA ASN A 80 3.67 10.63 -3.31
C ASN A 80 3.52 11.00 -4.80
N LYS A 81 4.11 10.23 -5.71
CA LYS A 81 3.96 10.41 -7.17
C LYS A 81 2.50 10.23 -7.60
N LYS A 82 1.81 9.19 -7.09
CA LYS A 82 0.38 8.94 -7.36
C LYS A 82 -0.49 10.08 -6.84
N ASN A 83 -0.28 10.51 -5.60
CA ASN A 83 -1.00 11.62 -4.98
C ASN A 83 -0.80 12.93 -5.74
N LYS A 84 0.43 13.23 -6.19
CA LYS A 84 0.73 14.42 -7.00
C LYS A 84 -0.04 14.41 -8.33
N LYS A 85 -0.11 13.25 -9.00
CA LYS A 85 -0.92 13.09 -10.23
C LYS A 85 -2.41 13.31 -9.96
N LEU A 86 -2.93 12.77 -8.86
CA LEU A 86 -4.33 12.92 -8.48
C LEU A 86 -4.68 14.37 -8.17
N LYS A 87 -3.85 15.07 -7.38
CA LYS A 87 -4.02 16.50 -7.08
C LYS A 87 -4.06 17.35 -8.34
N ARG A 88 -3.18 17.09 -9.32
CA ARG A 88 -3.21 17.80 -10.61
C ARG A 88 -4.53 17.60 -11.36
N LYS A 89 -5.03 16.37 -11.41
CA LYS A 89 -6.34 16.08 -12.04
C LYS A 89 -7.49 16.79 -11.34
N GLN A 90 -7.47 16.84 -10.00
CA GLN A 90 -8.47 17.55 -9.21
C GLN A 90 -8.45 19.06 -9.48
N LEU A 91 -7.26 19.68 -9.54
CA LEU A 91 -7.11 21.09 -9.87
C LEU A 91 -7.66 21.40 -11.27
N ILE A 92 -7.28 20.60 -12.28
CA ILE A 92 -7.80 20.76 -13.65
C ILE A 92 -9.33 20.63 -13.69
N PHE A 93 -9.88 19.66 -12.94
CA PHE A 93 -11.32 19.48 -12.86
C PHE A 93 -12.01 20.66 -12.16
N GLN A 94 -11.42 21.18 -11.10
CA GLN A 94 -11.92 22.34 -10.37
C GLN A 94 -11.89 23.61 -11.25
N ASP A 95 -10.79 23.82 -11.99
CA ASP A 95 -10.66 24.93 -12.94
C ASP A 95 -11.72 24.86 -14.04
N PHE A 96 -11.95 23.66 -14.59
CA PHE A 96 -13.01 23.42 -15.56
C PHE A 96 -14.41 23.72 -14.99
N PHE A 97 -14.69 23.26 -13.77
CA PHE A 97 -15.97 23.51 -13.10
C PHE A 97 -16.20 25.00 -12.83
N ASN A 98 -15.16 25.72 -12.40
CA ASN A 98 -15.22 27.17 -12.18
C ASN A 98 -15.51 27.94 -13.47
N LEU A 99 -14.85 27.58 -14.58
CA LEU A 99 -15.11 28.18 -15.89
C LEU A 99 -16.54 27.90 -16.38
N PHE A 100 -17.02 26.67 -16.19
CA PHE A 100 -18.37 26.28 -16.57
C PHE A 100 -19.44 27.03 -15.76
N THR A 101 -19.26 27.12 -14.44
CA THR A 101 -20.19 27.83 -13.56
C THR A 101 -20.20 29.34 -13.81
N ALA A 102 -19.04 29.95 -14.07
CA ALA A 102 -18.94 31.36 -14.44
C ALA A 102 -19.71 31.66 -15.74
N ASN A 103 -19.51 30.83 -16.77
CA ASN A 103 -20.23 30.99 -18.05
C ASN A 103 -21.75 30.81 -17.88
N LEU A 104 -22.16 29.77 -17.13
CA LEU A 104 -23.56 29.52 -16.82
C LEU A 104 -24.19 30.71 -16.07
N MET A 105 -23.49 31.29 -15.09
CA MET A 105 -23.98 32.46 -14.38
C MET A 105 -24.17 33.67 -15.31
N VAL A 106 -23.23 33.90 -16.24
CA VAL A 106 -23.36 34.98 -17.24
C VAL A 106 -24.58 34.76 -18.13
N GLN A 107 -24.81 33.54 -18.61
CA GLN A 107 -26.00 33.21 -19.40
C GLN A 107 -27.31 33.41 -18.62
N ILE A 108 -27.35 32.99 -17.34
CA ILE A 108 -28.51 33.19 -16.48
C ILE A 108 -28.79 34.67 -16.24
N ILE A 109 -27.73 35.47 -15.99
CA ILE A 109 -27.85 36.92 -15.82
C ILE A 109 -28.38 37.57 -17.11
N PHE A 110 -27.85 37.18 -18.27
CA PHE A 110 -28.31 37.67 -19.57
C PHE A 110 -29.78 37.29 -19.83
N MET A 111 -30.19 36.05 -19.56
CA MET A 111 -31.60 35.62 -19.66
C MET A 111 -32.52 36.40 -18.71
N LYS A 112 -32.10 36.65 -17.46
CA LYS A 112 -32.85 37.47 -16.49
C LYS A 112 -32.97 38.93 -16.93
N TRP A 113 -31.94 39.49 -17.55
CA TRP A 113 -31.97 40.87 -18.06
C TRP A 113 -32.86 40.99 -19.31
N SER A 114 -32.73 40.05 -20.25
CA SER A 114 -33.57 39.97 -21.45
C SER A 114 -35.06 39.83 -21.12
N THR A 115 -35.41 38.97 -20.16
CA THR A 115 -36.80 38.80 -19.70
C THR A 115 -37.34 40.06 -19.02
N LYS A 116 -36.53 40.75 -18.20
CA LYS A 116 -36.92 42.03 -17.58
C LYS A 116 -37.16 43.13 -18.62
N LEU A 117 -36.29 43.24 -19.64
CA LEU A 117 -36.48 44.16 -20.77
C LEU A 117 -37.75 43.86 -21.58
N ALA A 118 -38.05 42.58 -21.83
CA ALA A 118 -39.25 42.17 -22.56
C ALA A 118 -40.57 42.45 -21.79
N VAL A 119 -40.51 42.54 -20.46
CA VAL A 119 -41.66 42.96 -19.63
C VAL A 119 -41.81 44.48 -19.65
N LEU A 120 -40.71 45.23 -19.54
CA LEU A 120 -40.74 46.70 -19.62
C LEU A 120 -41.16 47.21 -21.01
N GLY A 121 -40.72 46.58 -22.09
CA GLY A 121 -41.09 46.95 -23.46
C GLY A 121 -42.55 46.67 -23.84
N ARG A 122 -43.25 45.80 -23.09
CA ARG A 122 -44.69 45.52 -23.26
C ARG A 122 -45.60 46.50 -22.51
N GLY A 123 -45.05 47.42 -21.71
CA GLY A 123 -45.79 48.43 -20.97
C GLY A 123 -45.97 49.78 -21.69
N VAL A 124 -45.54 49.91 -22.96
CA VAL A 124 -45.61 51.17 -23.75
C VAL A 124 -46.58 51.06 -24.95
N VAL A 125 -47.44 50.04 -24.96
CA VAL A 125 -48.57 49.96 -25.91
C VAL A 125 -49.83 49.55 -25.14
N ASN A 126 -50.43 50.54 -24.47
CA ASN A 126 -51.86 50.65 -24.20
C ASN A 126 -52.16 52.12 -23.90
#